data_AF-A0A0M8XAE4-F1
#
_entry.id   AF-A0A0M8XAE4-F1
#
_cell.length_a   1.000
_cell.length_b   1.000
_cell.length_c   1.000
_cell.angle_alpha   90.00
_cell.angle_beta   90.00
_cell.angle_gamma   90.00
#
_symmetry.space_group_name_H-M   'P 1'
#
loop_
_entity.id
_entity.type
_entity.pdbx_description
1 polymer ?
#
loop_
_entity_poly.entity_id
_entity_poly.type
_entity_poly.pdbx_seq_one_letter_code
_entity_poly.pdbx_strand_id
1 'polypeptide(L)'
;RQVARWREQGRKAVRLTVSHAFHSPHMDDILDEFRQVAATITYHPPRIPLVSTLTGRPTTTDELRTPDYWTDQIRGTVRFTDALTSLHEAGTTTFV
;
A
#
# COMPACT_ATOMS: atom_id res chain seq x y z
N ARG A 1 5.36 -2.25 -23.56
CA ARG A 1 4.65 -3.26 -24.37
C ARG A 1 3.21 -3.53 -23.87
N GLN A 2 2.96 -3.57 -22.55
CA GLN A 2 1.61 -3.79 -21.99
C GLN A 2 0.57 -2.71 -22.35
N VAL A 3 0.92 -1.42 -22.29
CA VAL A 3 -0.02 -0.31 -22.60
C VAL A 3 -0.55 -0.39 -24.05
N ALA A 4 0.33 -0.64 -25.01
CA ALA A 4 -0.06 -0.78 -26.42
C ALA A 4 -1.02 -1.96 -26.62
N ARG A 5 -0.67 -3.14 -26.07
CA ARG A 5 -1.51 -4.35 -26.10
C ARG A 5 -2.93 -4.08 -25.57
N TRP A 6 -3.07 -3.38 -24.45
CA TRP A 6 -4.40 -3.10 -23.89
C TRP A 6 -5.19 -2.10 -24.74
N ARG A 7 -4.53 -1.11 -25.35
CA ARG A 7 -5.18 -0.16 -26.27
C ARG A 7 -5.66 -0.84 -27.56
N GLU A 8 -4.87 -1.76 -28.11
CA GLU A 8 -5.25 -2.58 -29.28
C GLU A 8 -6.51 -3.42 -28.99
N GLN A 9 -6.71 -3.84 -27.75
CA GLN A 9 -7.92 -4.53 -27.29
C GLN A 9 -9.08 -3.58 -26.93
N GLY A 10 -9.00 -2.30 -27.30
CA GLY A 10 -10.03 -1.30 -27.03
C GLY A 10 -10.12 -0.86 -25.55
N ARG A 11 -9.15 -1.24 -24.71
CA ARG A 11 -9.13 -0.84 -23.29
C ARG A 11 -8.33 0.45 -23.10
N LYS A 12 -8.84 1.33 -22.24
CA LYS A 12 -8.10 2.53 -21.81
C LYS A 12 -6.87 2.08 -21.01
N ALA A 13 -5.69 2.55 -21.41
CA ALA A 13 -4.44 2.33 -20.69
C ALA A 13 -3.54 3.55 -20.80
N VAL A 14 -2.87 3.91 -19.70
CA VAL A 14 -2.00 5.08 -19.60
C VAL A 14 -0.70 4.66 -18.92
N ARG A 15 0.43 5.17 -19.42
CA ARG A 15 1.71 5.03 -18.73
C ARG A 15 1.82 6.17 -17.72
N LEU A 16 2.06 5.84 -16.47
CA LEU A 16 2.26 6.83 -15.42
C LEU A 16 3.64 7.49 -15.57
N THR A 17 3.71 8.80 -15.35
CA THR A 17 4.96 9.55 -15.26
C THR A 17 5.46 9.48 -13.82
N VAL A 18 6.27 8.46 -13.55
CA VAL A 18 6.85 8.17 -12.23
C VAL A 18 8.32 7.81 -12.39
N SER A 19 9.11 8.01 -11.34
CA SER A 19 10.55 7.72 -11.35
C SER A 19 10.86 6.23 -11.26
N HIS A 20 10.01 5.44 -10.60
CA HIS A 20 10.24 4.03 -10.34
C HIS A 20 8.95 3.20 -10.50
N ALA A 21 9.12 1.88 -10.62
CA ALA A 21 8.03 0.92 -10.58
C ALA A 21 7.71 0.52 -9.12
N PHE A 22 7.09 1.43 -8.38
CA PHE A 22 6.68 1.20 -7.00
C PHE A 22 5.72 0.00 -6.85
N HIS A 23 5.67 -0.60 -5.65
CA HIS A 23 4.81 -1.76 -5.34
C HIS A 23 5.03 -2.97 -6.26
N SER A 24 6.26 -3.14 -6.76
CA SER A 24 6.63 -4.22 -7.68
C SER A 24 7.94 -4.87 -7.23
N PRO A 25 8.35 -6.00 -7.83
CA PRO A 25 9.65 -6.62 -7.57
C PRO A 25 10.84 -5.67 -7.77
N HIS A 26 10.68 -4.56 -8.49
CA HIS A 26 11.73 -3.54 -8.60
C HIS A 26 12.03 -2.81 -7.29
N MET A 27 11.22 -3.02 -6.24
CA MET A 27 11.51 -2.53 -4.89
C MET A 27 12.41 -3.48 -4.08
N ASP A 28 12.61 -4.72 -4.53
CA ASP A 28 13.27 -5.77 -3.73
C ASP A 28 14.69 -5.35 -3.30
N ASP A 29 15.44 -4.68 -4.18
CA ASP A 29 16.82 -4.24 -3.93
C ASP A 29 16.98 -3.25 -2.76
N ILE A 30 15.91 -2.54 -2.38
CA ILE A 30 15.97 -1.52 -1.30
C ILE A 30 15.31 -1.97 -0.01
N LEU A 31 14.67 -3.15 0.04
CA LEU A 31 13.87 -3.56 1.20
C LEU A 31 14.71 -3.75 2.46
N ASP A 32 15.92 -4.30 2.34
CA ASP A 32 16.81 -4.50 3.49
C ASP A 32 17.28 -3.17 4.09
N GLU A 33 17.72 -2.23 3.25
CA GLU A 33 18.12 -0.88 3.70
C GLU A 33 16.93 -0.12 4.28
N PHE A 34 15.78 -0.19 3.61
CA PHE A 34 14.56 0.44 4.10
C PHE A 34 14.16 -0.09 5.47
N ARG A 35 14.21 -1.42 5.66
CA ARG A 35 13.89 -2.08 6.93
C ARG A 35 14.84 -1.65 8.04
N GLN A 36 16.13 -1.52 7.75
CA GLN A 36 17.13 -1.05 8.72
C GLN A 36 16.80 0.35 9.22
N VAL A 37 16.42 1.27 8.32
CA VAL A 37 15.99 2.62 8.69
C VAL A 37 14.66 2.59 9.44
N ALA A 38 13.67 1.81 8.98
CA ALA A 38 12.40 1.67 9.66
C ALA A 38 12.56 1.15 11.10
N ALA A 39 13.53 0.25 11.32
CA ALA A 39 13.81 -0.30 12.65
C ALA A 39 14.36 0.73 13.65
N THR A 40 14.84 1.89 13.20
CA THR A 40 15.28 2.97 14.09
C THR A 40 14.14 3.88 14.56
N ILE A 41 12.92 3.68 14.04
CA ILE A 41 11.76 4.52 14.37
C ILE A 41 11.10 4.03 15.66
N THR A 42 10.80 4.97 16.56
CA THR A 42 9.93 4.68 17.72
C THR A 42 8.47 4.77 17.28
N TYR A 43 7.78 3.64 17.22
CA TYR A 43 6.37 3.59 16.83
C TYR A 43 5.43 3.74 18.02
N HIS A 44 4.50 4.69 17.92
CA HIS A 44 3.46 4.90 18.92
C HIS A 44 2.14 4.25 18.50
N PRO A 45 1.30 3.82 19.47
CA PRO A 45 -0.01 3.26 19.16
C PRO A 45 -0.87 4.30 18.44
N PRO A 46 -1.54 3.93 17.31
CA PRO A 46 -2.49 4.82 16.66
C PRO A 46 -3.64 5.15 17.62
N ARG A 47 -4.02 6.43 17.67
CA ARG A 47 -5.19 6.89 18.46
C ARG A 47 -6.49 6.80 17.66
N ILE A 48 -6.39 6.75 16.34
CA ILE A 48 -7.51 6.65 15.41
C ILE A 48 -7.43 5.26 14.76
N PRO A 49 -8.55 4.49 14.72
CA PRO A 49 -8.58 3.22 14.02
C PRO A 49 -8.15 3.37 12.55
N LEU A 50 -7.35 2.42 12.06
CA LEU A 50 -6.81 2.44 10.71
C LEU A 50 -7.20 1.16 9.96
N VAL A 51 -7.56 1.32 8.68
CA VAL A 51 -7.72 0.21 7.73
C VAL A 51 -6.50 0.23 6.82
N SER A 52 -5.72 -0.85 6.84
CA SER A 52 -4.48 -0.92 6.07
C SER A 52 -4.79 -1.12 4.59
N THR A 53 -4.13 -0.35 3.73
CA THR A 53 -4.20 -0.55 2.28
C THR A 53 -3.29 -1.68 1.79
N LEU A 54 -2.42 -2.24 2.64
CA LEU A 54 -1.67 -3.44 2.31
C LEU A 54 -2.56 -4.70 2.42
N THR A 55 -3.39 -4.75 3.46
CA THR A 55 -4.21 -5.93 3.77
C THR A 55 -5.69 -5.76 3.38
N GLY A 56 -6.17 -4.52 3.28
CA GLY A 56 -7.56 -4.18 2.99
C GLY A 56 -8.49 -4.32 4.19
N ARG A 57 -7.97 -4.44 5.42
CA ARG A 57 -8.72 -4.72 6.66
C ARG A 57 -8.30 -3.80 7.81
N PRO A 58 -9.10 -3.68 8.88
CA PRO A 58 -8.69 -3.00 10.11
C PRO A 58 -7.38 -3.58 10.65
N THR A 59 -6.48 -2.69 11.08
CA THR A 59 -5.18 -3.07 11.65
C THR A 59 -5.26 -3.29 13.14
N THR A 60 -4.36 -4.11 13.69
CA THR A 60 -4.09 -4.07 15.13
C THR A 60 -3.06 -2.99 15.46
N THR A 61 -3.06 -2.53 16.71
CA THR A 61 -2.05 -1.58 17.22
C THR A 61 -0.63 -2.13 17.06
N ASP A 62 -0.44 -3.43 17.16
CA ASP A 62 0.90 -4.05 17.08
C ASP A 62 1.39 -4.16 15.65
N GLU A 63 0.50 -4.43 14.69
CA GLU A 63 0.83 -4.60 13.27
C GLU A 63 1.54 -3.35 12.70
N LEU A 64 1.01 -2.16 12.98
CA LEU A 64 1.56 -0.89 12.47
C LEU A 64 2.88 -0.46 13.13
N ARG A 65 3.24 -1.08 14.26
CA ARG A 65 4.40 -0.70 15.08
C ARG A 65 5.62 -1.58 14.82
N THR A 66 5.68 -2.15 13.62
CA THR A 66 6.79 -2.99 13.19
C THR A 66 7.43 -2.41 11.93
N PRO A 67 8.77 -2.49 11.79
CA PRO A 67 9.43 -2.12 10.54
C PRO A 67 9.00 -3.03 9.38
N ASP A 68 8.64 -4.28 9.66
CA ASP A 68 8.20 -5.27 8.69
C ASP A 68 6.92 -4.81 7.97
N TYR A 69 5.93 -4.29 8.71
CA TYR A 69 4.71 -3.75 8.09
C TYR A 69 5.00 -2.68 7.05
N TRP A 70 5.90 -1.74 7.35
CA TRP A 70 6.23 -0.64 6.44
C TRP A 70 7.08 -1.11 5.25
N THR A 71 7.96 -2.08 5.47
CA THR A 71 8.75 -2.72 4.41
C THR A 71 7.85 -3.48 3.44
N ASP A 72 6.89 -4.25 3.98
CA ASP A 72 5.89 -4.94 3.19
C ASP A 72 4.97 -3.95 2.45
N GLN A 73 4.67 -2.79 3.04
CA GLN A 73 3.77 -1.80 2.45
C GLN A 73 4.37 -1.14 1.19
N ILE A 74 5.68 -0.85 1.17
CA ILE A 74 6.33 -0.27 -0.02
C ILE A 74 6.47 -1.29 -1.15
N ARG A 75 6.48 -2.60 -0.82
CA ARG A 75 6.60 -3.70 -1.78
C ARG A 75 5.25 -4.23 -2.27
N GLY A 76 4.27 -4.28 -1.39
CA GLY A 76 2.98 -4.92 -1.59
C GLY A 76 2.01 -4.07 -2.40
N THR A 77 1.02 -4.74 -3.00
CA THR A 77 -0.05 -4.09 -3.76
C THR A 77 -0.91 -3.23 -2.84
N VAL A 78 -1.21 -2.00 -3.25
CA VAL A 78 -2.17 -1.13 -2.57
C VAL A 78 -3.60 -1.60 -2.87
N ARG A 79 -4.22 -2.29 -1.91
CA ARG A 79 -5.61 -2.78 -1.92
C ARG A 79 -6.60 -1.67 -1.55
N PHE A 80 -6.56 -0.56 -2.30
CA PHE A 80 -7.33 0.65 -1.99
C PHE A 80 -8.85 0.40 -1.94
N THR A 81 -9.39 -0.33 -2.93
CA THR A 81 -10.81 -0.67 -2.96
C THR A 81 -11.22 -1.51 -1.77
N ASP A 82 -10.42 -2.51 -1.38
CA ASP A 82 -10.73 -3.37 -0.24
C ASP A 82 -10.75 -2.57 1.07
N ALA A 83 -9.82 -1.62 1.22
CA ALA A 83 -9.81 -0.71 2.36
C ALA A 83 -11.05 0.20 2.41
N LEU A 84 -11.48 0.76 1.27
CA LEU A 84 -12.71 1.55 1.19
C LEU A 84 -13.96 0.71 1.48
N THR A 85 -14.03 -0.51 0.97
CA THR A 85 -15.11 -1.46 1.27
C THR A 85 -15.18 -1.74 2.77
N SER A 86 -14.04 -2.04 3.41
CA SER A 86 -13.97 -2.25 4.86
C SER A 86 -14.45 -1.02 5.65
N LEU A 87 -14.06 0.19 5.23
CA LEU A 87 -14.51 1.43 5.87
C LEU A 87 -16.03 1.63 5.72
N HIS A 88 -16.55 1.37 4.52
CA HIS A 88 -17.97 1.47 4.21
C HIS A 88 -18.79 0.46 5.03
N GLU A 89 -18.35 -0.80 5.10
CA GLU A 89 -18.97 -1.86 5.91
C GLU A 89 -18.94 -1.52 7.41
N ALA A 90 -17.90 -0.82 7.87
CA ALA A 90 -17.81 -0.29 9.22
C ALA A 90 -18.71 0.96 9.47
N GLY A 91 -19.50 1.38 8.49
CA GLY A 91 -20.45 2.50 8.61
C GLY A 91 -19.88 3.87 8.23
N THR A 92 -18.70 3.93 7.62
CA THR A 92 -18.14 5.20 7.14
C THR A 92 -18.93 5.68 5.92
N THR A 93 -19.49 6.88 6.00
CA THR A 93 -20.30 7.49 4.93
C THR A 93 -19.68 8.75 4.33
N THR A 94 -18.67 9.32 4.99
CA THR A 94 -17.96 10.52 4.54
C THR A 94 -16.50 10.20 4.31
N PHE A 95 -16.02 10.51 3.10
CA PHE A 95 -14.62 10.39 2.68
C PHE A 95 -14.17 11.76 2.17
N VAL A 96 -12.99 12.21 2.62
CA VAL A 96 -12.42 13.54 2.32
C VAL A 96 -11.05 13.41 1.68
#